data_AF-A0A257A294-F1
#
_entry.id   AF-A0A257A294-F1
#
_cell.length_a   1.000
_cell.length_b   1.000
_cell.length_c   1.000
_cell.angle_alpha   90.00
_cell.angle_beta   90.00
_cell.angle_gamma   90.00
#
_symmetry.space_group_name_H-M   'P 1'
#
loop_
_entity.id
_entity.type
_entity.pdbx_description
1 polymer ?
#
loop_
_entity_poly.entity_id
_entity_poly.type
_entity_poly.pdbx_seq_one_letter_code
_entity_poly.pdbx_strand_id
1 'polypeptide(L)'
;MRTARKGIISEKLYVLGRREREEKGILNVGRYYAIDKSLGSNVYIDGVKPHVILICGKRGYGKSYTMGTFIEEIASLEEEVRKKIGVVVIDTLGIFWTTFYENKKKN
;
A
#
# COMPACT_ATOMS: atom_id res chain seq x y z
N MET A 1 -0.72 -15.08 -1.53
CA MET A 1 0.69 -15.46 -1.73
C MET A 1 1.21 -14.67 -2.93
N ARG A 2 1.98 -13.59 -2.73
CA ARG A 2 2.60 -12.84 -3.83
C ARG A 2 3.70 -13.72 -4.42
N THR A 3 3.54 -14.14 -5.67
CA THR A 3 4.61 -14.78 -6.45
C THR A 3 5.78 -13.79 -6.55
N ALA A 4 6.98 -14.21 -6.17
CA ALA A 4 8.20 -13.44 -6.40
C ALA A 4 8.26 -13.06 -7.88
N ARG A 5 8.13 -11.77 -8.20
CA ARG A 5 8.22 -11.31 -9.59
C ARG A 5 9.69 -11.36 -10.00
N LYS A 6 10.02 -12.40 -10.76
CA LYS A 6 11.33 -12.62 -11.38
C LYS A 6 11.63 -11.41 -12.28
N GLY A 7 12.54 -10.55 -11.83
CA GLY A 7 12.93 -9.31 -12.49
C GLY A 7 13.55 -9.58 -13.85
N ILE A 8 12.80 -9.24 -14.90
CA ILE A 8 13.33 -9.05 -16.25
C ILE A 8 13.30 -7.53 -16.44
N ILE A 9 14.48 -6.93 -16.43
CA ILE A 9 14.77 -5.48 -16.42
C ILE A 9 14.59 -4.85 -15.02
N SER A 10 15.69 -4.32 -14.48
CA SER A 10 15.77 -3.62 -13.19
C SER A 10 14.91 -2.34 -13.22
N GLU A 11 13.60 -2.46 -13.03
CA GLU A 11 12.78 -1.32 -12.63
C GLU A 11 13.29 -0.82 -11.28
N LYS A 12 13.78 0.42 -11.25
CA LYS A 12 14.27 1.05 -10.03
C LYS A 12 13.12 1.11 -9.02
N LEU A 13 13.28 0.40 -7.90
CA LEU A 13 12.31 0.39 -6.81
C LEU A 13 12.36 1.74 -6.07
N TYR A 14 11.26 2.49 -6.09
CA TYR A 14 11.13 3.72 -5.32
C TYR A 14 10.36 3.46 -4.03
N VAL A 15 11.08 3.45 -2.90
CA VAL A 15 10.50 3.29 -1.57
C VAL A 15 10.64 4.60 -0.79
N LEU A 16 9.51 5.27 -0.56
CA LEU A 16 9.46 6.47 0.27
C LEU A 16 9.67 6.08 1.74
N GLY A 17 10.50 6.84 2.46
CA GLY A 17 10.80 6.59 3.87
C GLY A 17 11.90 5.56 4.14
N ARG A 18 12.47 4.93 3.09
CA ARG A 18 13.54 3.93 3.21
C ARG A 18 14.81 4.35 2.46
N ARG A 19 15.97 4.06 3.04
CA ARG A 19 17.30 4.23 2.41
C ARG A 19 17.87 2.90 1.88
N GLU A 20 17.57 1.80 2.55
CA GLU A 20 18.02 0.45 2.16
C GLU A 20 17.16 -0.12 1.01
N ARG A 21 17.75 -1.00 0.20
CA ARG A 21 17.08 -1.69 -0.91
C ARG A 21 16.49 -3.04 -0.50
N GLU A 22 15.91 -3.12 0.70
CA GLU A 22 15.20 -4.32 1.13
C GLU A 22 13.76 -4.29 0.61
N GLU A 23 13.32 -5.38 -0.02
CA GLU A 23 12.00 -5.50 -0.66
C GLU A 23 10.89 -5.96 0.30
N LYS A 24 11.23 -6.35 1.53
CA LYS A 24 10.26 -6.81 2.53
C LYS A 24 9.55 -5.66 3.24
N GLY A 25 8.30 -5.85 3.63
CA GLY A 25 7.60 -4.85 4.44
C GLY A 25 7.40 -3.51 3.73
N ILE A 26 7.21 -3.53 2.41
CA ILE A 26 6.90 -2.33 1.61
C ILE A 26 5.44 -2.37 1.16
N LEU A 27 4.81 -1.20 1.12
CA LEU A 27 3.40 -1.00 0.75
C LEU A 27 3.35 -0.37 -0.64
N ASN A 28 2.73 -1.02 -1.62
CA ASN A 28 2.57 -0.44 -2.96
C ASN A 28 1.44 0.60 -2.96
N VAL A 29 1.76 1.86 -3.24
CA VAL A 29 0.78 2.96 -3.26
C VAL A 29 0.41 3.41 -4.67
N GLY A 30 0.87 2.69 -5.69
CA GLY A 30 0.54 2.92 -7.09
C GLY A 30 1.78 3.17 -7.95
N ARG A 31 1.63 4.02 -8.96
CA ARG A 31 2.70 4.40 -9.89
C ARG A 31 2.84 5.91 -9.95
N TYR A 32 4.06 6.39 -10.13
CA TYR A 32 4.23 7.81 -10.44
C TYR A 32 3.83 8.05 -11.90
N TYR A 33 3.20 9.19 -12.16
CA TYR A 33 3.03 9.70 -13.51
C TYR A 33 4.27 10.52 -13.86
N ALA A 34 4.92 10.17 -14.97
CA ALA A 34 6.01 10.98 -15.50
C ALA A 34 5.49 12.33 -16.00
N ILE A 35 6.39 13.29 -16.21
CA ILE A 35 6.05 14.64 -16.66
C ILE A 35 5.31 14.62 -18.01
N ASP A 36 5.65 13.65 -18.86
CA ASP A 36 5.00 13.36 -20.14
C ASP A 36 3.67 12.62 -20.03
N LYS A 37 3.18 12.39 -18.80
CA LYS A 37 1.96 11.64 -18.45
C LYS A 37 2.02 10.13 -18.75
N SER A 38 3.18 9.59 -19.11
CA SER A 38 3.36 8.15 -19.19
C SER A 38 3.32 7.52 -17.78
N LEU A 39 2.90 6.25 -17.71
CA LEU A 39 2.96 5.48 -16.47
C LEU A 39 4.41 5.12 -16.16
N GLY A 40 4.92 5.65 -15.05
CA GLY A 40 6.24 5.35 -14.55
C GLY A 40 6.28 4.06 -13.71
N SER A 41 7.39 3.90 -12.99
CA SER A 41 7.61 2.79 -12.06
C SER A 41 6.63 2.81 -10.89
N ASN A 42 6.46 1.64 -10.26
CA ASN A 42 5.70 1.53 -9.02
C ASN A 42 6.37 2.35 -7.90
N VAL A 43 5.54 2.93 -7.05
CA VAL A 43 5.94 3.69 -5.87
C VAL A 43 5.48 2.94 -4.63
N TYR A 44 6.40 2.81 -3.68
CA TYR A 44 6.17 2.10 -2.44
C TYR A 44 6.41 3.02 -1.25
N ILE A 45 5.85 2.66 -0.11
CA ILE A 45 6.13 3.26 1.19
C ILE A 45 6.71 2.19 2.11
N ASP A 46 7.69 2.57 2.93
CA ASP A 46 8.18 1.73 4.01
C ASP A 46 7.07 1.47 5.03
N GLY A 47 6.65 0.21 5.17
CA GLY A 47 5.61 -0.19 6.12
C GLY A 47 6.12 -0.61 7.50
N VAL A 48 7.45 -0.62 7.70
CA VAL A 48 8.10 -1.12 8.92
C VAL A 48 8.58 0.03 9.81
N LYS A 49 9.03 1.13 9.19
CA LYS A 49 9.50 2.30 9.94
C LYS A 49 8.34 3.25 10.25
N PRO A 50 8.42 4.03 11.35
CA PRO A 50 7.36 4.99 11.69
C PRO A 50 7.29 6.14 10.66
N HIS A 51 6.09 6.42 10.16
CA HIS A 51 5.82 7.53 9.25
C HIS A 51 4.55 8.28 9.65
N VAL A 52 4.57 9.61 9.51
CA VAL A 52 3.38 10.45 9.54
C VAL A 52 3.02 10.79 8.11
N ILE A 53 1.80 10.46 7.68
CA ILE A 53 1.34 10.63 6.30
C ILE A 53 0.05 11.47 6.31
N LEU A 54 0.04 12.54 5.53
CA LEU A 54 -1.15 13.35 5.30
C LEU A 54 -1.75 13.03 3.92
N ILE A 55 -3.00 12.58 3.91
CA ILE A 55 -3.78 12.39 2.67
C ILE A 55 -4.80 13.53 2.55
N CYS A 56 -4.60 14.43 1.61
CA CYS A 56 -5.46 15.61 1.41
C CYS A 56 -5.91 15.78 -0.05
N GLY A 57 -7.03 16.47 -0.27
CA GLY A 57 -7.60 16.71 -1.60
C GLY A 57 -9.09 17.07 -1.57
N LYS A 58 -9.64 17.46 -2.72
CA LYS A 58 -11.07 17.81 -2.88
C LYS A 58 -12.02 16.62 -2.62
N ARG A 59 -13.31 16.87 -2.45
CA ARG A 59 -14.34 15.81 -2.33
C ARG A 59 -14.30 14.93 -3.59
N GLY A 60 -14.32 13.61 -3.41
CA GLY A 60 -14.27 12.64 -4.51
C GLY A 60 -12.89 12.31 -5.07
N TYR A 61 -11.80 12.91 -4.57
CA TYR A 61 -10.45 12.71 -5.14
C TYR A 61 -9.71 11.49 -4.56
N GLY A 62 -10.44 10.48 -4.05
CA GLY A 62 -9.83 9.22 -3.65
C GLY A 62 -9.03 9.25 -2.33
N LYS A 63 -9.32 10.17 -1.40
CA LYS A 63 -8.67 10.17 -0.06
C LYS A 63 -8.89 8.85 0.69
N SER A 64 -10.16 8.45 0.87
CA SER A 64 -10.52 7.18 1.51
C SER A 64 -10.09 5.97 0.68
N TYR A 65 -10.07 6.09 -0.65
CA TYR A 65 -9.54 5.06 -1.55
C TYR A 65 -8.07 4.78 -1.25
N THR A 66 -7.26 5.85 -1.15
CA THR A 66 -5.83 5.74 -0.81
C THR A 66 -5.65 5.08 0.55
N MET A 67 -6.44 5.48 1.56
CA MET A 67 -6.39 4.83 2.88
C MET A 67 -6.77 3.34 2.82
N GLY A 68 -7.74 2.97 1.98
CA GLY A 68 -8.07 1.56 1.68
C GLY A 68 -6.88 0.80 1.11
N THR A 69 -6.15 1.39 0.15
CA THR A 69 -4.92 0.81 -0.40
C THR A 69 -3.88 0.53 0.70
N PHE A 70 -3.69 1.44 1.66
CA PHE A 70 -2.80 1.17 2.80
C PHE A 70 -3.27 -0.02 3.63
N ILE A 71 -4.56 -0.10 3.96
CA ILE A 71 -5.13 -1.21 4.74
C ILE A 71 -4.90 -2.54 4.01
N GLU A 72 -5.20 -2.59 2.72
CA GLU A 72 -5.03 -3.78 1.87
C GLU A 72 -3.57 -4.20 1.72
N GLU A 73 -2.66 -3.25 1.52
CA GLU A 73 -1.22 -3.52 1.42
C GLU A 73 -0.66 -4.03 2.75
N ILE A 74 -1.06 -3.45 3.88
CA ILE A 74 -0.66 -3.93 5.22
C ILE A 74 -1.17 -5.35 5.46
N ALA A 75 -2.43 -5.61 5.12
CA ALA A 75 -3.02 -6.96 5.23
C ALA A 75 -2.31 -7.99 4.31
N SER A 76 -1.70 -7.52 3.21
CA SER A 76 -0.98 -8.32 2.22
C SER A 76 0.51 -8.48 2.49
N LEU A 77 1.05 -7.87 3.55
CA LEU A 77 2.44 -8.02 3.96
C LEU A 77 2.79 -9.48 4.29
N GLU A 78 4.08 -9.79 4.23
CA GLU A 78 4.62 -11.07 4.66
C GLU A 78 4.20 -11.36 6.10
N GLU A 79 3.86 -12.63 6.39
CA GLU A 79 3.31 -13.02 7.68
C GLU A 79 4.22 -12.63 8.86
N GLU A 80 5.54 -12.73 8.68
CA GLU A 80 6.56 -12.37 9.67
C GLU A 80 6.58 -10.87 10.02
N VAL A 81 6.19 -10.01 9.07
CA VAL A 81 6.08 -8.55 9.24
C VAL A 81 4.69 -8.21 9.75
N ARG A 82 3.65 -8.72 9.09
CA ARG A 82 2.24 -8.43 9.39
C ARG A 82 1.86 -8.75 10.83
N LYS A 83 2.35 -9.86 11.40
CA LYS A 83 2.08 -10.24 12.80
C LYS A 83 2.63 -9.25 13.84
N LYS A 84 3.52 -8.34 13.44
CA LYS A 84 4.14 -7.33 14.33
C LYS A 84 3.46 -5.95 14.20
N ILE A 85 2.46 -5.81 13.34
CA ILE A 85 1.78 -4.54 13.06
C ILE A 85 0.34 -4.65 13.55
N GLY A 86 -0.04 -3.77 14.48
CA GLY A 86 -1.43 -3.52 14.84
C GLY A 86 -2.00 -2.37 14.00
N VAL A 87 -3.21 -2.53 13.48
CA VAL A 87 -3.88 -1.50 12.68
C VAL A 87 -5.12 -1.01 13.43
N VAL A 88 -5.20 0.31 13.62
CA VAL A 88 -6.38 0.99 14.19
C VAL A 88 -6.89 2.00 13.16
N VAL A 89 -8.16 1.86 12.78
CA VAL A 89 -8.82 2.76 11.83
C VAL A 89 -9.98 3.45 12.54
N ILE A 90 -9.97 4.78 12.53
CA ILE A 90 -11.08 5.60 13.01
C ILE A 90 -11.96 5.90 11.80
N ASP A 91 -13.02 5.11 11.64
CA ASP A 91 -13.93 5.17 10.49
C ASP A 91 -15.24 5.88 10.86
N THR A 92 -15.31 7.18 10.60
CA THR A 92 -16.47 8.01 10.95
C THR A 92 -17.67 7.82 10.02
N LEU A 93 -17.47 7.24 8.83
CA LEU A 93 -18.52 7.09 7.81
C LEU A 93 -18.91 5.63 7.55
N GLY A 94 -18.24 4.66 8.20
CA GLY A 94 -18.51 3.25 8.00
C GLY A 94 -18.13 2.77 6.60
N ILE A 95 -16.99 3.21 6.07
CA ILE A 95 -16.48 2.79 4.76
C ILE A 95 -15.70 1.47 4.85
N PHE A 96 -15.00 1.20 5.96
CA PHE A 96 -14.02 0.13 6.09
C PHE A 96 -14.47 -1.05 6.94
N TRP A 97 -15.64 -0.98 7.59
CA TRP A 97 -16.11 -2.06 8.49
C TRP A 97 -16.22 -3.43 7.81
N THR A 98 -16.54 -3.46 6.51
CA THR A 98 -16.62 -4.72 5.75
C THR A 98 -15.25 -5.34 5.50
N THR A 99 -14.17 -4.56 5.50
CA THR A 99 -12.78 -5.04 5.31
C THR A 99 -12.34 -5.98 6.43
N PHE A 100 -13.02 -5.98 7.57
CA PHE A 100 -12.80 -6.94 8.66
C PHE A 100 -13.18 -8.38 8.27
N TYR A 101 -14.06 -8.56 7.30
CA TYR A 101 -14.53 -9.88 6.90
C TYR A 101 -13.81 -10.37 5.65
N GLU A 102 -13.44 -11.64 5.64
CA GLU A 102 -12.89 -12.28 4.46
C GLU A 102 -13.92 -12.32 3.32
N ASN A 103 -13.44 -12.05 2.10
CA ASN A 103 -14.26 -12.17 0.90
C ASN A 103 -14.61 -13.65 0.64
N LYS A 104 -15.89 -14.00 0.75
CA LYS A 104 -16.39 -15.32 0.40
C LYS A 104 -16.72 -15.38 -1.10
N LYS A 105 -16.25 -16.42 -1.79
CA LYS A 105 -16.74 -16.71 -3.14
C LYS A 105 -18.19 -17.19 -3.04
N LYS A 106 -19.06 -16.66 -3.90
CA LYS A 106 -20.38 -17.26 -4.14
C LYS A 106 -20.16 -18.51 -5.00
N ASN A 107 -20.63 -19.65 -4.49
CA ASN A 107 -20.71 -20.90 -5.25
C ASN A 107 -21.79 -20.79 -6.33
#